data_AF-A0A1H1F3H2-F1
#
_entry.id   AF-A0A1H1F3H2-F1
#
_cell.length_a   1.000
_cell.length_b   1.000
_cell.length_c   1.000
_cell.angle_alpha   90.00
_cell.angle_beta   90.00
_cell.angle_gamma   90.00
#
_symmetry.space_group_name_H-M   'P 1'
#
loop_
_entity.id
_entity.type
_entity.pdbx_description
1 polymer ?
#
loop_
_entity_poly.entity_id
_entity_poly.type
_entity_poly.pdbx_seq_one_letter_code
_entity_poly.pdbx_strand_id
1 'polypeptide(L)'
;MGRKVLKQRKHAVFAAVITAGLIGIGAVPAVAAASPAPFGTSETTSTKASTGAHCWFNAVTSASACYETEAALDTALEQLGVDQLAGTVEQTVTEQLAEPASTAQTIKPATTTQTIEPAMATQVAEPAMATQRTVEPAAATPMTAEPAMATPATAVPAMATQPTVEPAPVTEEAPSSSLVTAGIVYANAGYSGASYRILNYGGCSAGGSAFINLADVGWNDRVTSFRGYNGCNVRLHEDRDGEGAIYGDYQFSSWIGAFNDEASSASFFG
;
A
#
# COMPACT_ATOMS: atom_id res chain seq x y z
N MET A 1 -25.80 46.87 15.04
CA MET A 1 -25.80 47.13 13.59
C MET A 1 -24.56 46.46 12.98
N GLY A 2 -24.70 45.24 12.44
CA GLY A 2 -23.59 44.50 11.82
C GLY A 2 -24.12 43.73 10.62
N ARG A 3 -23.67 44.10 9.42
CA ARG A 3 -24.21 43.63 8.14
C ARG A 3 -23.77 42.19 7.86
N LYS A 4 -24.72 41.29 7.65
CA LYS A 4 -24.48 39.95 7.09
C LYS A 4 -24.18 40.10 5.59
N VAL A 5 -23.00 39.66 5.16
CA VAL A 5 -22.62 39.56 3.74
C VAL A 5 -23.04 38.17 3.24
N LEU A 6 -24.16 38.09 2.53
CA LEU A 6 -24.53 36.88 1.78
C LEU A 6 -23.70 36.80 0.50
N LYS A 7 -22.80 35.82 0.44
CA LYS A 7 -22.03 35.48 -0.77
C LYS A 7 -22.89 34.60 -1.67
N GLN A 8 -23.55 35.20 -2.66
CA GLN A 8 -24.21 34.47 -3.75
C GLN A 8 -23.16 33.66 -4.53
N ARG A 9 -23.30 32.33 -4.55
CA ARG A 9 -22.64 31.47 -5.54
C ARG A 9 -23.64 31.21 -6.66
N LYS A 10 -23.30 31.70 -7.85
CA LYS A 10 -23.99 31.41 -9.11
C LYS A 10 -23.76 29.94 -9.46
N HIS A 11 -24.83 29.17 -9.61
CA HIS A 11 -24.77 27.85 -10.23
C HIS A 11 -24.75 28.03 -11.75
N ALA A 12 -23.67 27.59 -12.39
CA ALA A 12 -23.62 27.42 -13.84
C ALA A 12 -24.24 26.07 -14.17
N VAL A 13 -25.44 26.11 -14.76
CA VAL A 13 -26.11 24.95 -15.35
C VAL A 13 -25.44 24.71 -16.71
N PHE A 14 -24.63 23.66 -16.83
CA PHE A 14 -24.19 23.17 -18.13
C PHE A 14 -25.24 22.20 -18.67
N ALA A 15 -25.98 22.65 -19.67
CA ALA A 15 -26.85 21.82 -20.48
C ALA A 15 -25.99 21.05 -21.50
N ALA A 16 -25.95 19.73 -21.38
CA ALA A 16 -25.37 18.86 -22.40
C ALA A 16 -26.39 18.66 -23.54
N VAL A 17 -26.04 19.14 -24.72
CA VAL A 17 -26.80 18.95 -25.96
C VAL A 17 -26.51 17.54 -26.49
N ILE A 18 -27.51 16.65 -26.45
CA ILE A 18 -27.48 15.35 -27.14
C ILE A 18 -27.94 15.58 -28.57
N THR A 19 -26.99 15.57 -29.51
CA THR A 19 -27.30 15.58 -30.95
C THR A 19 -27.61 14.15 -31.39
N ALA A 20 -28.90 13.87 -31.63
CA ALA A 20 -29.35 12.65 -32.28
C ALA A 20 -28.98 12.69 -33.77
N GLY A 21 -28.01 11.86 -34.18
CA GLY A 21 -27.70 11.57 -35.57
C GLY A 21 -28.45 10.32 -36.05
N LEU A 22 -29.58 10.54 -36.71
CA LEU A 22 -30.26 9.55 -37.56
C LEU A 22 -29.65 9.62 -38.97
N ILE A 23 -29.39 8.46 -39.59
CA ILE A 23 -29.58 8.08 -41.01
C ILE A 23 -28.57 6.98 -41.38
N GLY A 24 -29.07 5.88 -41.94
CA GLY A 24 -28.25 4.92 -42.69
C GLY A 24 -28.73 3.48 -42.67
N ILE A 25 -29.91 3.20 -43.21
CA ILE A 25 -30.40 1.84 -43.47
C ILE A 25 -29.57 1.24 -44.62
N GLY A 26 -28.84 0.17 -44.34
CA GLY A 26 -28.26 -0.73 -45.32
C GLY A 26 -28.42 -2.16 -44.84
N ALA A 27 -29.33 -2.91 -45.48
CA ALA A 27 -29.56 -4.32 -45.18
C ALA A 27 -28.37 -5.17 -45.67
N VAL A 28 -27.77 -5.92 -44.74
CA VAL A 28 -26.77 -6.96 -45.04
C VAL A 28 -27.30 -8.27 -44.42
N PRO A 29 -27.29 -9.41 -45.13
CA PRO A 29 -27.80 -10.66 -44.60
C PRO A 29 -26.94 -11.16 -43.43
N ALA A 30 -27.63 -11.72 -42.45
CA ALA A 30 -27.08 -12.26 -41.22
C ALA A 30 -26.08 -13.38 -41.48
N VAL A 31 -24.84 -13.17 -41.02
CA VAL A 31 -23.92 -14.25 -40.67
C VAL A 31 -23.67 -14.10 -39.17
N ALA A 32 -24.22 -15.04 -38.39
CA ALA A 32 -24.02 -15.13 -36.95
C ALA A 32 -22.58 -15.58 -36.67
N ALA A 33 -21.65 -14.63 -36.70
CA ALA A 33 -20.35 -14.76 -36.07
C ALA A 33 -20.43 -14.00 -34.74
N ALA A 34 -20.38 -14.75 -33.63
CA ALA A 34 -20.21 -14.18 -32.30
C ALA A 34 -18.90 -13.38 -32.28
N SER A 35 -19.02 -12.06 -32.45
CA SER A 35 -17.88 -11.16 -32.31
C SER A 35 -17.46 -11.14 -30.85
N PRO A 36 -16.17 -11.36 -30.53
CA PRO A 36 -15.67 -11.08 -29.19
C PRO A 36 -15.88 -9.59 -28.91
N ALA A 37 -16.37 -9.29 -27.72
CA ALA A 37 -16.59 -7.92 -27.25
C ALA A 37 -15.33 -7.07 -27.49
N PRO A 38 -15.47 -5.80 -27.91
CA PRO A 38 -14.31 -4.93 -28.05
C PRO A 38 -13.70 -4.74 -26.66
N PHE A 39 -12.48 -5.26 -26.47
CA PHE A 39 -11.63 -4.86 -25.38
C PHE A 39 -11.38 -3.36 -25.55
N GLY A 40 -12.12 -2.56 -24.78
CA GLY A 40 -11.89 -1.13 -24.70
C GLY A 40 -10.47 -0.90 -24.22
N THR A 41 -9.68 -0.22 -25.04
CA THR A 41 -8.38 0.33 -24.65
C THR A 41 -8.62 1.31 -23.51
N SER A 42 -8.54 0.81 -22.29
CA SER A 42 -8.63 1.63 -21.08
C SER A 42 -7.28 2.33 -20.94
N GLU A 43 -7.18 3.56 -21.41
CA GLU A 43 -6.10 4.44 -20.99
C GLU A 43 -6.20 4.58 -19.46
N THR A 44 -5.22 4.04 -18.75
CA THR A 44 -5.04 4.19 -17.30
C THR A 44 -4.67 5.63 -16.98
N THR A 45 -5.58 6.57 -17.23
CA THR A 45 -5.45 7.93 -16.73
C THR A 45 -5.89 7.88 -15.27
N SER A 46 -4.92 7.95 -14.35
CA SER A 46 -5.15 8.03 -12.90
C SER A 46 -6.20 9.10 -12.61
N THR A 47 -7.44 8.67 -12.47
CA THR A 47 -8.59 9.54 -12.29
C THR A 47 -8.71 9.73 -10.80
N LYS A 48 -8.40 10.95 -10.33
CA LYS A 48 -8.50 11.34 -8.93
C LYS A 48 -9.80 10.81 -8.33
N ALA A 49 -9.72 10.03 -7.24
CA ALA A 49 -10.87 9.35 -6.67
C ALA A 49 -12.02 10.33 -6.38
N SER A 50 -13.20 10.07 -6.93
CA SER A 50 -14.42 10.81 -6.58
C SER A 50 -14.78 10.55 -5.11
N THR A 51 -15.47 11.50 -4.47
CA THR A 51 -15.97 11.31 -3.10
C THR A 51 -16.95 10.15 -3.08
N GLY A 52 -16.59 9.05 -2.41
CA GLY A 52 -17.41 7.84 -2.36
C GLY A 52 -16.86 6.67 -3.18
N ALA A 53 -15.80 6.85 -3.96
CA ALA A 53 -15.23 5.78 -4.76
C ALA A 53 -14.48 4.72 -3.92
N HIS A 54 -14.49 3.50 -4.44
CA HIS A 54 -13.70 2.37 -3.95
C HIS A 54 -12.58 2.11 -4.95
N CYS A 55 -11.33 2.20 -4.52
CA CYS A 55 -10.18 2.12 -5.41
C CYS A 55 -9.21 1.02 -5.00
N TRP A 56 -8.34 0.61 -5.93
CA TRP A 56 -7.18 -0.23 -5.64
C TRP A 56 -5.89 0.38 -6.20
N PHE A 57 -4.76 -0.01 -5.62
CA PHE A 57 -3.41 0.30 -6.08
C PHE A 57 -2.50 -0.91 -5.96
N ASN A 58 -1.80 -1.23 -7.03
CA ASN A 58 -0.72 -2.21 -7.02
C ASN A 58 0.59 -1.50 -6.72
N ALA A 59 1.15 -1.75 -5.52
CA ALA A 59 2.37 -1.09 -5.06
C ALA A 59 3.61 -1.42 -5.90
N VAL A 60 3.56 -2.48 -6.69
CA VAL A 60 4.70 -2.95 -7.49
C VAL A 60 4.66 -2.37 -8.90
N THR A 61 3.47 -2.30 -9.51
CA THR A 61 3.32 -1.75 -10.87
C THR A 61 2.87 -0.29 -10.90
N SER A 62 2.53 0.28 -9.75
CA SER A 62 1.89 1.60 -9.61
C SER A 62 0.55 1.75 -10.34
N ALA A 63 -0.05 0.64 -10.79
CA ALA A 63 -1.37 0.65 -11.42
C ALA A 63 -2.46 0.92 -10.37
N SER A 64 -3.50 1.66 -10.75
CA SER A 64 -4.67 1.91 -9.91
C SER A 64 -5.94 2.07 -10.73
N ALA A 65 -7.08 1.76 -10.13
CA ALA A 65 -8.40 2.08 -10.67
C ALA A 65 -9.40 2.32 -9.54
N CYS A 66 -10.44 3.10 -9.84
CA CYS A 66 -11.52 3.44 -8.92
C CYS A 66 -12.88 3.03 -9.50
N TYR A 67 -13.79 2.64 -8.61
CA TYR A 67 -15.13 2.16 -8.93
C TYR A 67 -16.15 2.85 -8.03
N GLU A 68 -17.35 3.05 -8.56
CA GLU A 68 -18.46 3.69 -7.84
C GLU A 68 -19.06 2.79 -6.75
N THR A 69 -18.82 1.47 -6.81
CA THR A 69 -19.35 0.51 -5.83
C THR A 69 -18.29 -0.51 -5.46
N GLU A 70 -18.34 -0.98 -4.21
CA GLU A 70 -17.44 -2.02 -3.70
C GLU A 70 -17.57 -3.33 -4.50
N ALA A 71 -18.79 -3.72 -4.89
CA ALA A 71 -19.01 -4.93 -5.70
C ALA A 71 -18.30 -4.88 -7.06
N ALA A 72 -18.25 -3.69 -7.69
CA ALA A 72 -17.52 -3.50 -8.94
C ALA A 72 -16.00 -3.56 -8.75
N LEU A 73 -15.51 -3.01 -7.62
CA LEU A 73 -14.11 -3.16 -7.23
C LEU A 73 -13.74 -4.64 -7.02
N ASP A 74 -14.55 -5.39 -6.28
CA ASP A 74 -14.28 -6.81 -6.01
C ASP A 74 -14.24 -7.64 -7.30
N THR A 75 -15.18 -7.40 -8.23
CA THR A 75 -15.19 -8.06 -9.55
C THR A 75 -13.90 -7.76 -10.33
N ALA A 76 -13.40 -6.52 -10.28
CA ALA A 76 -12.17 -6.15 -10.95
C ALA A 76 -10.93 -6.80 -10.32
N LEU A 77 -10.89 -6.93 -8.99
CA LEU A 77 -9.80 -7.60 -8.28
C LEU A 77 -9.77 -9.11 -8.56
N GLU A 78 -10.94 -9.73 -8.70
CA GLU A 78 -11.06 -11.14 -9.11
C GLU A 78 -10.48 -11.35 -10.52
N GLN A 79 -10.75 -10.43 -11.46
CA GLN A 79 -10.17 -10.48 -12.81
C GLN A 79 -8.65 -10.31 -12.82
N LEU A 80 -8.08 -9.62 -11.83
CA LEU A 80 -6.63 -9.49 -11.66
C LEU A 80 -5.99 -10.72 -11.00
N GLY A 81 -6.79 -11.71 -10.60
CA GLY A 81 -6.30 -12.88 -9.85
C GLY A 81 -5.77 -12.49 -8.47
N VAL A 82 -6.28 -11.39 -7.89
CA VAL A 82 -5.96 -11.03 -6.52
C VAL A 82 -6.69 -12.01 -5.62
N ASP A 83 -5.97 -12.98 -5.08
CA ASP A 83 -6.51 -13.87 -4.07
C ASP A 83 -6.99 -13.01 -2.90
N GLN A 84 -8.31 -12.95 -2.69
CA GLN A 84 -8.95 -12.35 -1.52
C GLN A 84 -8.70 -13.22 -0.28
N LEU A 85 -7.46 -13.62 -0.03
CA LEU A 85 -7.04 -14.30 1.19
C LEU A 85 -7.03 -13.31 2.35
N ALA A 86 -8.22 -12.84 2.72
CA ALA A 86 -8.58 -12.38 4.04
C ALA A 86 -10.09 -12.18 4.15
N GLY A 87 -10.81 -13.22 4.59
CA GLY A 87 -12.20 -13.07 4.98
C GLY A 87 -12.86 -14.31 5.59
N THR A 88 -12.44 -15.51 5.19
CA THR A 88 -12.97 -16.78 5.74
C THR A 88 -11.96 -17.47 6.64
N VAL A 89 -11.26 -16.72 7.47
CA VAL A 89 -10.98 -17.27 8.81
C VAL A 89 -12.14 -16.74 9.62
N GLU A 90 -13.11 -17.63 9.84
CA GLU A 90 -14.06 -17.49 10.93
C GLU A 90 -13.28 -16.93 12.12
N GLN A 91 -13.51 -15.67 12.45
CA GLN A 91 -13.59 -15.30 13.84
C GLN A 91 -14.77 -16.10 14.40
N THR A 92 -14.53 -17.38 14.66
CA THR A 92 -15.11 -18.08 15.78
C THR A 92 -14.55 -17.39 17.02
N VAL A 93 -14.93 -16.12 17.22
CA VAL A 93 -15.24 -15.66 18.55
C VAL A 93 -16.43 -16.52 18.89
N THR A 94 -16.16 -17.65 19.52
CA THR A 94 -17.16 -18.39 20.24
C THR A 94 -17.86 -17.36 21.11
N GLU A 95 -19.05 -16.98 20.67
CA GLU A 95 -20.09 -16.42 21.48
C GLU A 95 -20.33 -17.44 22.58
N GLN A 96 -19.46 -17.43 23.61
CA GLN A 96 -19.75 -18.04 24.88
C GLN A 96 -20.74 -17.11 25.56
N LEU A 97 -21.96 -17.14 25.03
CA LEU A 97 -23.19 -16.81 25.72
C LEU A 97 -23.35 -17.87 26.84
N ALA A 98 -22.56 -17.74 27.90
CA ALA A 98 -22.93 -18.34 29.17
C ALA A 98 -23.98 -17.42 29.79
N GLU A 99 -25.21 -17.92 29.83
CA GLU A 99 -26.33 -17.35 30.56
C GLU A 99 -25.94 -16.94 31.99
N PRO A 100 -26.54 -15.88 32.57
CA PRO A 100 -26.24 -15.45 33.93
C PRO A 100 -26.91 -16.38 34.94
N ALA A 101 -26.20 -17.42 35.39
CA ALA A 101 -26.59 -18.16 36.58
C ALA A 101 -26.17 -17.37 37.83
N SER A 102 -27.14 -16.62 38.35
CA SER A 102 -27.16 -16.07 39.71
C SER A 102 -26.86 -17.17 40.73
N THR A 103 -25.75 -17.04 41.46
CA THR A 103 -25.67 -17.55 42.84
C THR A 103 -24.77 -16.62 43.63
N ALA A 104 -25.39 -15.85 44.52
CA ALA A 104 -24.70 -15.05 45.51
C ALA A 104 -23.85 -15.96 46.42
N GLN A 105 -22.53 -15.81 46.36
CA GLN A 105 -21.65 -16.25 47.44
C GLN A 105 -21.04 -15.02 48.09
N THR A 106 -21.53 -14.74 49.30
CA THR A 106 -20.94 -13.80 50.25
C THR A 106 -19.55 -14.31 50.63
N ILE A 107 -18.51 -13.71 50.06
CA ILE A 107 -17.14 -13.86 50.56
C ILE A 107 -16.77 -12.58 51.32
N LYS A 108 -16.52 -12.79 52.61
CA LYS A 108 -16.06 -11.79 53.60
C LYS A 108 -14.74 -11.16 53.11
N PRO A 109 -14.55 -9.83 53.17
CA PRO A 109 -13.30 -9.23 52.74
C PRO A 109 -12.19 -9.58 53.75
N ALA A 110 -11.16 -10.29 53.29
CA ALA A 110 -9.89 -10.40 53.99
C ALA A 110 -9.01 -9.22 53.55
N THR A 111 -8.78 -8.30 54.47
CA THR A 111 -7.80 -7.23 54.34
C THR A 111 -6.40 -7.84 54.37
N THR A 112 -5.72 -7.87 53.23
CA THR A 112 -4.28 -8.12 53.18
C THR A 112 -3.60 -6.85 52.71
N THR A 113 -3.05 -6.11 53.67
CA THR A 113 -2.13 -4.99 53.43
C THR A 113 -0.83 -5.56 52.88
N GLN A 114 -0.56 -5.33 51.59
CA GLN A 114 0.79 -5.49 51.03
C GLN A 114 1.50 -4.15 51.12
N THR A 115 2.43 -4.06 52.07
CA THR A 115 3.44 -3.00 52.13
C THR A 115 4.55 -3.39 51.15
N ILE A 116 4.67 -2.67 50.04
CA ILE A 116 5.80 -2.79 49.12
C ILE A 116 6.75 -1.65 49.44
N GLU A 117 7.91 -1.98 50.02
CA GLU A 117 9.03 -1.06 50.19
C GLU A 117 9.60 -0.68 48.82
N PRO A 118 9.89 0.61 48.54
CA PRO A 118 10.58 0.99 47.32
C PRO A 118 12.09 0.77 47.49
N ALA A 119 12.63 -0.24 46.81
CA ALA A 119 14.07 -0.39 46.62
C ALA A 119 14.55 0.64 45.58
N MET A 120 15.21 1.69 46.04
CA MET A 120 15.97 2.60 45.18
C MET A 120 17.27 1.90 44.74
N ALA A 121 17.29 1.37 43.51
CA ALA A 121 18.52 0.99 42.84
C ALA A 121 18.95 2.13 41.90
N THR A 122 19.82 3.00 42.39
CA THR A 122 20.58 3.95 41.59
C THR A 122 21.59 3.16 40.75
N GLN A 123 21.34 2.99 39.44
CA GLN A 123 22.36 2.56 38.49
C GLN A 123 22.90 3.79 37.76
N VAL A 124 24.10 4.20 38.15
CA VAL A 124 24.95 5.13 37.38
C VAL A 124 25.68 4.27 36.34
N ALA A 125 25.25 4.34 35.08
CA ALA A 125 26.00 3.79 33.97
C ALA A 125 26.98 4.86 33.46
N GLU A 126 28.28 4.61 33.59
CA GLU A 126 29.33 5.43 32.99
C GLU A 126 29.24 5.39 31.45
N PRO A 127 29.42 6.53 30.75
CA PRO A 127 29.50 6.53 29.31
C PRO A 127 30.88 6.01 28.86
N ALA A 128 30.89 4.86 28.17
CA ALA A 128 32.04 4.39 27.44
C ALA A 128 32.34 5.35 26.28
N MET A 129 33.50 6.01 26.33
CA MET A 129 33.99 6.84 25.22
C MET A 129 34.30 5.95 24.01
N ALA A 130 33.53 6.13 22.93
CA ALA A 130 33.84 5.54 21.64
C ALA A 130 35.05 6.28 21.01
N THR A 131 36.18 5.58 20.93
CA THR A 131 37.36 6.02 20.19
C THR A 131 37.02 6.12 18.70
N GLN A 132 36.86 7.34 18.19
CA GLN A 132 36.78 7.58 16.75
C GLN A 132 38.17 7.41 16.14
N ARG A 133 38.31 6.43 15.23
CA ARG A 133 39.45 6.35 14.32
C ARG A 133 39.24 7.31 13.17
N THR A 134 39.94 8.43 13.21
CA THR A 134 40.17 9.31 12.05
C THR A 134 41.00 8.54 11.02
N VAL A 135 40.42 8.24 9.86
CA VAL A 135 41.16 7.75 8.70
C VAL A 135 41.55 8.96 7.87
N GLU A 136 42.85 9.22 7.82
CA GLU A 136 43.49 10.29 7.08
C GLU A 136 43.32 10.05 5.56
N PRO A 137 42.89 11.05 4.76
CA PRO A 137 42.81 10.88 3.31
C PRO A 137 44.22 10.81 2.72
N ALA A 138 44.56 9.68 2.11
CA ALA A 138 45.79 9.56 1.34
C ALA A 138 45.74 10.52 0.14
N ALA A 139 46.66 11.48 0.11
CA ALA A 139 46.88 12.37 -1.02
C ALA A 139 47.29 11.55 -2.25
N ALA A 140 46.45 11.57 -3.28
CA ALA A 140 46.77 10.99 -4.58
C ALA A 140 47.74 11.92 -5.32
N THR A 141 48.98 11.47 -5.49
CA THR A 141 49.99 12.10 -6.36
C THR A 141 49.56 11.94 -7.82
N PRO A 142 49.37 13.01 -8.61
CA PRO A 142 49.19 12.87 -10.05
C PRO A 142 50.55 12.58 -10.69
N MET A 143 50.76 11.36 -11.17
CA MET A 143 51.84 11.07 -12.11
C MET A 143 51.39 11.48 -13.51
N THR A 144 51.99 12.54 -14.02
CA THR A 144 51.94 12.94 -15.43
C THR A 144 52.75 11.93 -16.25
N ALA A 145 52.07 11.06 -16.99
CA ALA A 145 52.72 10.18 -17.97
C ALA A 145 52.77 10.87 -19.34
N GLU A 146 53.98 11.04 -19.86
CA GLU A 146 54.30 11.48 -21.23
C GLU A 146 53.75 10.46 -22.27
N PRO A 147 53.29 10.90 -23.45
CA PRO A 147 52.80 9.99 -24.47
C PRO A 147 53.98 9.35 -25.21
N ALA A 148 54.29 8.10 -24.88
CA ALA A 148 55.18 7.28 -25.68
C ALA A 148 54.44 6.73 -26.91
N MET A 149 54.89 7.12 -28.11
CA MET A 149 54.45 6.50 -29.37
C MET A 149 54.96 5.05 -29.42
N ALA A 150 54.08 4.09 -29.16
CA ALA A 150 54.36 2.68 -29.36
C ALA A 150 53.79 2.22 -30.72
N THR A 151 54.70 1.71 -31.55
CA THR A 151 54.47 1.05 -32.83
C THR A 151 53.45 -0.10 -32.70
N PRO A 152 52.47 -0.24 -33.62
CA PRO A 152 51.54 -1.36 -33.57
C PRO A 152 52.26 -2.65 -34.00
N ALA A 153 52.41 -3.59 -33.06
CA ALA A 153 52.76 -4.97 -33.36
C ALA A 153 51.47 -5.78 -33.52
N THR A 154 51.20 -6.22 -34.75
CA THR A 154 50.08 -7.10 -35.09
C THR A 154 50.32 -8.49 -34.49
N ALA A 155 49.69 -8.78 -33.35
CA ALA A 155 49.60 -10.13 -32.82
C ALA A 155 48.39 -10.84 -33.46
N VAL A 156 48.66 -11.90 -34.22
CA VAL A 156 47.62 -12.75 -34.81
C VAL A 156 47.04 -13.62 -33.69
N PRO A 157 45.74 -13.56 -33.38
CA PRO A 157 45.16 -14.36 -32.31
C PRO A 157 45.13 -15.84 -32.71
N ALA A 158 45.73 -16.69 -31.88
CA ALA A 158 45.60 -18.14 -31.97
C ALA A 158 44.18 -18.54 -31.55
N MET A 159 43.43 -19.16 -32.47
CA MET A 159 42.09 -19.69 -32.19
C MET A 159 42.17 -20.91 -31.27
N ALA A 160 41.92 -20.70 -29.98
CA ALA A 160 41.66 -21.78 -29.05
C ALA A 160 40.18 -22.20 -29.19
N THR A 161 39.95 -23.39 -29.77
CA THR A 161 38.64 -24.03 -29.83
C THR A 161 38.22 -24.44 -28.42
N GLN A 162 37.38 -23.64 -27.77
CA GLN A 162 36.75 -24.06 -26.51
C GLN A 162 35.57 -25.02 -26.81
N PRO A 163 35.45 -26.14 -26.09
CA PRO A 163 34.27 -26.99 -26.18
C PRO A 163 33.07 -26.19 -25.69
N THR A 164 32.10 -25.99 -26.58
CA THR A 164 30.79 -25.41 -26.25
C THR A 164 30.02 -26.45 -25.44
N VAL A 165 30.08 -26.34 -24.12
CA VAL A 165 29.15 -27.08 -23.25
C VAL A 165 27.84 -26.29 -23.27
N GLU A 166 26.85 -26.83 -23.98
CA GLU A 166 25.50 -26.28 -24.00
C GLU A 166 24.95 -26.33 -22.55
N PRO A 167 24.72 -25.20 -21.88
CA PRO A 167 24.22 -25.20 -20.53
C PRO A 167 22.80 -25.77 -20.53
N ALA A 168 22.56 -26.78 -19.70
CA ALA A 168 21.23 -27.33 -19.49
C ALA A 168 20.26 -26.19 -19.09
N PRO A 169 19.01 -26.20 -19.58
CA PRO A 169 18.04 -25.19 -19.22
C PRO A 169 17.77 -25.27 -17.72
N VAL A 170 18.31 -24.31 -16.97
CA VAL A 170 17.93 -24.09 -15.58
C VAL A 170 16.48 -23.61 -15.63
N THR A 171 15.55 -24.49 -15.29
CA THR A 171 14.17 -24.09 -15.05
C THR A 171 14.18 -23.40 -13.68
N GLU A 172 14.51 -22.12 -13.68
CA GLU A 172 14.31 -21.26 -12.53
C GLU A 172 12.80 -21.10 -12.37
N GLU A 173 12.22 -21.91 -11.47
CA GLU A 173 10.82 -21.82 -11.07
C GLU A 173 10.66 -20.48 -10.35
N ALA A 174 10.36 -19.42 -11.12
CA ALA A 174 10.16 -18.09 -10.57
C ALA A 174 9.09 -18.23 -9.47
N PRO A 175 9.38 -17.83 -8.22
CA PRO A 175 8.38 -17.87 -7.17
C PRO A 175 7.22 -17.02 -7.66
N SER A 176 6.10 -17.67 -7.93
CA SER A 176 4.87 -17.02 -8.34
C SER A 176 4.34 -16.31 -7.11
N SER A 177 4.89 -15.13 -6.81
CA SER A 177 4.35 -14.28 -5.78
C SER A 177 2.98 -13.85 -6.25
N SER A 178 1.93 -14.39 -5.63
CA SER A 178 0.56 -13.97 -5.92
C SER A 178 0.39 -12.53 -5.45
N LEU A 179 -0.38 -11.76 -6.22
CA LEU A 179 -0.77 -10.41 -5.84
C LEU A 179 -1.82 -10.55 -4.75
N VAL A 180 -1.53 -10.05 -3.56
CA VAL A 180 -2.42 -10.13 -2.39
C VAL A 180 -2.73 -8.75 -1.85
N THR A 181 -3.79 -8.64 -1.05
CA THR A 181 -4.12 -7.38 -0.37
C THR A 181 -3.17 -7.16 0.81
N ALA A 182 -2.40 -6.07 0.80
CA ALA A 182 -1.56 -5.66 1.93
C ALA A 182 -2.38 -4.90 2.97
N GLY A 183 -3.34 -4.08 2.53
CA GLY A 183 -4.19 -3.32 3.44
C GLY A 183 -5.29 -2.55 2.74
N ILE A 184 -6.23 -2.02 3.53
CA ILE A 184 -7.30 -1.14 3.09
C ILE A 184 -7.37 0.05 4.05
N VAL A 185 -7.41 1.26 3.51
CA VAL A 185 -7.75 2.48 4.25
C VAL A 185 -9.16 2.92 3.91
N TYR A 186 -9.85 3.49 4.90
CA TYR A 186 -11.26 3.87 4.80
C TYR A 186 -11.46 5.33 5.16
N ALA A 187 -12.39 5.97 4.46
CA ALA A 187 -12.71 7.39 4.64
C ALA A 187 -13.60 7.68 5.84
N ASN A 188 -14.21 6.66 6.45
CA ASN A 188 -15.01 6.79 7.65
C ASN A 188 -14.54 5.82 8.73
N ALA A 189 -15.01 6.05 9.96
CA ALA A 189 -14.79 5.16 11.09
C ALA A 189 -15.48 3.81 10.89
N GLY A 190 -15.01 2.80 11.63
CA GLY A 190 -15.61 1.46 11.62
C GLY A 190 -15.43 0.72 10.30
N TYR A 191 -14.40 1.05 9.51
CA TYR A 191 -14.09 0.39 8.23
C TYR A 191 -15.21 0.55 7.19
N SER A 192 -15.71 1.77 7.04
CA SER A 192 -16.87 2.07 6.19
C SER A 192 -16.61 3.24 5.23
N GLY A 193 -17.54 3.42 4.29
CA GLY A 193 -17.47 4.49 3.29
C GLY A 193 -16.56 4.18 2.11
N ALA A 194 -16.05 5.23 1.47
CA ALA A 194 -15.03 5.10 0.43
C ALA A 194 -13.83 4.34 0.99
N SER A 195 -13.22 3.49 0.16
CA SER A 195 -12.07 2.68 0.56
C SER A 195 -10.99 2.68 -0.52
N TYR A 196 -9.75 2.49 -0.08
CA TYR A 196 -8.59 2.36 -0.96
C TYR A 196 -7.82 1.10 -0.58
N ARG A 197 -7.77 0.12 -1.48
CA ARG A 197 -7.14 -1.19 -1.28
C ARG A 197 -5.73 -1.20 -1.87
N ILE A 198 -4.73 -1.52 -1.04
CA ILE A 198 -3.32 -1.58 -1.44
C ILE A 198 -2.96 -3.05 -1.65
N LEU A 199 -2.42 -3.35 -2.82
CA LEU A 199 -2.00 -4.69 -3.23
C LEU A 199 -0.47 -4.78 -3.24
N ASN A 200 0.05 -5.93 -2.83
CA ASN A 200 1.48 -6.24 -2.84
C ASN A 200 1.71 -7.70 -3.22
N TYR A 201 2.90 -8.04 -3.74
CA TYR A 201 3.26 -9.42 -4.03
C TYR A 201 3.69 -10.14 -2.74
N GLY A 202 3.07 -11.28 -2.43
CA GLY A 202 3.46 -12.15 -1.31
C GLY A 202 3.14 -11.63 0.11
N GLY A 203 2.43 -10.50 0.24
CA GLY A 203 2.06 -9.92 1.52
C GLY A 203 3.25 -9.34 2.29
N CYS A 204 3.10 -9.14 3.61
CA CYS A 204 4.19 -8.61 4.42
C CYS A 204 4.94 -9.69 5.22
N SER A 205 4.35 -10.88 5.42
CA SER A 205 5.02 -11.99 6.11
C SER A 205 6.26 -12.52 5.38
N ALA A 206 6.40 -12.28 4.08
CA ALA A 206 7.58 -12.63 3.29
C ALA A 206 8.67 -11.54 3.31
N GLY A 207 8.60 -10.58 4.25
CA GLY A 207 9.46 -9.39 4.27
C GLY A 207 9.09 -8.34 3.22
N GLY A 208 7.92 -8.48 2.58
CA GLY A 208 7.39 -7.50 1.65
C GLY A 208 6.95 -6.23 2.37
N SER A 209 7.15 -5.09 1.72
CA SER A 209 6.59 -3.82 2.17
C SER A 209 5.91 -3.12 1.00
N ALA A 210 4.83 -2.39 1.28
CA ALA A 210 4.20 -1.50 0.31
C ALA A 210 4.18 -0.07 0.86
N PHE A 211 4.34 0.90 -0.04
CA PHE A 211 4.27 2.32 0.29
C PHE A 211 3.38 3.03 -0.73
N ILE A 212 2.61 4.01 -0.26
CA ILE A 212 1.77 4.84 -1.13
C ILE A 212 1.70 6.27 -0.60
N ASN A 213 1.85 7.23 -1.51
CA ASN A 213 1.47 8.62 -1.30
C ASN A 213 -0.02 8.78 -1.57
N LEU A 214 -0.82 8.92 -0.51
CA LEU A 214 -2.28 9.08 -0.60
C LEU A 214 -2.64 10.37 -1.34
N ALA A 215 -1.81 11.41 -1.20
CA ALA A 215 -1.92 12.66 -1.93
C ALA A 215 -2.01 12.46 -3.46
N ASP A 216 -1.17 11.59 -4.01
CA ASP A 216 -1.01 11.38 -5.46
C ASP A 216 -2.20 10.65 -6.07
N VAL A 217 -2.98 9.96 -5.25
CA VAL A 217 -4.18 9.22 -5.66
C VAL A 217 -5.48 9.91 -5.22
N GLY A 218 -5.38 11.16 -4.73
CA GLY A 218 -6.55 11.96 -4.32
C GLY A 218 -7.14 11.57 -2.97
N TRP A 219 -6.36 10.89 -2.12
CA TRP A 219 -6.72 10.45 -0.78
C TRP A 219 -6.03 11.21 0.35
N ASN A 220 -5.44 12.38 0.06
CA ASN A 220 -4.86 13.28 1.07
C ASN A 220 -5.90 13.64 2.14
N ASP A 221 -5.54 13.50 3.42
CA ASP A 221 -6.34 13.99 4.54
C ASP A 221 -7.74 13.35 4.57
N ARG A 222 -7.83 12.06 4.28
CA ARG A 222 -9.12 11.34 4.23
C ARG A 222 -9.20 10.09 5.09
N VAL A 223 -8.07 9.60 5.59
CA VAL A 223 -8.06 8.30 6.26
C VAL A 223 -8.62 8.47 7.66
N THR A 224 -9.57 7.62 8.00
CA THR A 224 -10.22 7.60 9.32
C THR A 224 -10.08 6.24 10.02
N SER A 225 -10.01 5.16 9.26
CA SER A 225 -9.79 3.81 9.78
C SER A 225 -9.04 2.94 8.76
N PHE A 226 -8.42 1.85 9.19
CA PHE A 226 -7.64 0.97 8.31
C PHE A 226 -7.60 -0.48 8.78
N ARG A 227 -7.38 -1.41 7.84
CA ARG A 227 -7.02 -2.81 8.11
C ARG A 227 -5.85 -3.24 7.24
N GLY A 228 -4.85 -3.81 7.86
CA GLY A 228 -3.79 -4.59 7.25
C GLY A 228 -4.21 -6.04 7.09
N TYR A 229 -3.68 -6.68 6.07
CA TYR A 229 -3.97 -8.04 5.67
C TYR A 229 -2.66 -8.77 5.34
N ASN A 230 -2.69 -10.11 5.25
CA ASN A 230 -1.52 -10.91 4.87
C ASN A 230 -0.26 -10.59 5.71
N GLY A 231 -0.47 -10.46 7.02
CA GLY A 231 0.58 -10.17 8.00
C GLY A 231 1.05 -8.72 8.05
N CYS A 232 0.45 -7.81 7.27
CA CYS A 232 0.86 -6.41 7.24
C CYS A 232 0.31 -5.64 8.46
N ASN A 233 1.20 -4.95 9.16
CA ASN A 233 0.91 -3.77 9.96
C ASN A 233 0.81 -2.54 9.05
N VAL A 234 0.03 -1.56 9.47
CA VAL A 234 -0.16 -0.30 8.76
C VAL A 234 0.36 0.85 9.61
N ARG A 235 1.13 1.73 8.97
CA ARG A 235 1.57 3.02 9.52
C ARG A 235 1.16 4.12 8.56
N LEU A 236 0.44 5.10 9.10
CA LEU A 236 0.04 6.32 8.44
C LEU A 236 1.00 7.44 8.81
N HIS A 237 1.26 8.32 7.86
CA HIS A 237 2.13 9.48 8.01
C HIS A 237 1.37 10.73 7.61
N GLU A 238 1.53 11.79 8.39
CA GLU A 238 0.84 13.07 8.21
C GLU A 238 1.25 13.70 6.88
N ASP A 239 2.54 13.64 6.56
CA ASP A 239 3.10 14.18 5.34
C ASP A 239 3.34 13.09 4.28
N ARG A 240 3.76 13.54 3.10
CA ARG A 240 4.15 12.68 1.99
C ARG A 240 5.46 11.96 2.29
N ASP A 241 5.74 10.92 1.51
CA ASP A 241 7.03 10.24 1.48
C ASP A 241 7.47 9.65 2.84
N GLY A 242 6.49 9.38 3.72
CA GLY A 242 6.73 8.79 5.04
C GLY A 242 7.22 9.79 6.09
N GLU A 243 6.91 11.08 5.94
CA GLU A 243 7.34 12.15 6.83
C GLU A 243 6.21 12.63 7.77
N GLY A 244 6.55 13.51 8.73
CA GLY A 244 5.58 14.15 9.62
C GLY A 244 5.22 13.33 10.86
N ALA A 245 4.08 13.66 11.48
CA ALA A 245 3.55 12.85 12.58
C ALA A 245 3.13 11.46 12.07
N ILE A 246 3.22 10.47 12.96
CA ILE A 246 2.98 9.06 12.62
C ILE A 246 1.86 8.51 13.51
N TYR A 247 0.94 7.76 12.88
CA TYR A 247 -0.04 6.94 13.57
C TYR A 247 -0.02 5.52 13.01
N GLY A 248 0.08 4.50 13.86
CA GLY A 248 -0.08 3.12 13.44
C GLY A 248 0.94 2.18 14.06
N ASP A 249 1.47 1.28 13.23
CA ASP A 249 2.17 0.04 13.60
C ASP A 249 1.23 -1.03 14.16
N TYR A 250 -0.02 -0.98 13.69
CA TYR A 250 -1.07 -1.92 14.06
C TYR A 250 -1.58 -2.65 12.84
N GLN A 251 -2.08 -3.87 13.02
CA GLN A 251 -2.81 -4.54 11.94
C GLN A 251 -4.14 -3.85 11.63
N PHE A 252 -4.80 -3.19 12.58
CA PHE A 252 -6.07 -2.52 12.29
C PHE A 252 -6.36 -1.43 13.31
N SER A 253 -7.11 -0.42 12.89
CA SER A 253 -7.72 0.57 13.77
C SER A 253 -9.05 1.01 13.19
N SER A 254 -10.12 0.88 13.98
CA SER A 254 -11.48 1.28 13.58
C SER A 254 -11.71 2.79 13.67
N TRP A 255 -10.82 3.52 14.35
CA TRP A 255 -10.86 4.97 14.49
C TRP A 255 -9.48 5.47 14.91
N ILE A 256 -8.89 6.37 14.12
CA ILE A 256 -7.51 6.83 14.35
C ILE A 256 -7.38 8.04 15.28
N GLY A 257 -8.49 8.50 15.88
CA GLY A 257 -8.45 9.50 16.94
C GLY A 257 -8.13 10.90 16.43
N ALA A 258 -7.15 11.55 17.07
CA ALA A 258 -6.72 12.89 16.70
C ALA A 258 -6.11 12.95 15.30
N PHE A 259 -5.56 11.84 14.81
CA PHE A 259 -4.94 11.71 13.48
C PHE A 259 -5.96 11.62 12.33
N ASN A 260 -7.25 11.76 12.63
CA ASN A 260 -8.31 11.60 11.65
C ASN A 260 -8.24 12.68 10.57
N ASP A 261 -8.26 12.26 9.30
CA ASP A 261 -8.14 13.16 8.15
C ASP A 261 -6.82 13.95 8.11
N GLU A 262 -5.73 13.37 8.64
CA GLU A 262 -4.39 14.00 8.59
C GLU A 262 -3.39 13.21 7.73
N ALA A 263 -3.72 11.98 7.32
CA ALA A 263 -2.76 11.12 6.62
C ALA A 263 -2.57 11.51 5.14
N SER A 264 -1.32 11.75 4.74
CA SER A 264 -0.92 12.01 3.34
C SER A 264 -0.12 10.86 2.72
N SER A 265 0.43 9.94 3.51
CA SER A 265 1.04 8.70 3.02
C SER A 265 0.86 7.51 3.96
N ALA A 266 1.03 6.30 3.44
CA ALA A 266 0.87 5.06 4.20
C ALA A 266 1.92 4.01 3.81
N SER A 267 2.41 3.30 4.83
CA SER A 267 3.32 2.17 4.70
C SER A 267 2.71 0.89 5.30
N PHE A 268 2.89 -0.22 4.59
CA PHE A 268 2.45 -1.56 4.97
C PHE A 268 3.69 -2.45 5.08
N PHE A 269 3.90 -3.09 6.23
CA PHE A 269 5.10 -3.87 6.53
C PHE A 269 4.78 -4.98 7.53
N GLY A 270 5.64 -5.99 7.64
CA GLY A 270 5.42 -7.22 8.43
C GLY A 270 6.57 -7.54 9.35
#